data_AF-A0A0N8WGD7-F1
#
_entry.id   AF-A0A0N8WGD7-F1
#
_cell.length_a   1.000
_cell.length_b   1.000
_cell.length_c   1.000
_cell.angle_alpha   90.00
_cell.angle_beta   90.00
_cell.angle_gamma   90.00
#
_symmetry.space_group_name_H-M   'P 1'
#
loop_
_entity.id
_entity.type
_entity.pdbx_description
1 polymer ?
#
loop_
_entity_poly.entity_id
_entity_poly.type
_entity_poly.pdbx_seq_one_letter_code
_entity_poly.pdbx_strand_id
1 'polypeptide(L)' 'MKKLNIQQKVILGAGLLAVLIGIFGKISGWEYDYYFVPFYTGISLSWIAFLDTSSKCCNPFKKVKRKA' A
#
# COMPACT_ATOMS: atom_id res chain seq x y z
N MET A 1 -4.91 -1.90 -17.62
CA MET A 1 -4.21 -1.87 -16.31
C MET A 1 -4.01 -0.42 -15.90
N LYS A 2 -4.62 0.03 -14.79
CA LYS A 2 -4.47 1.41 -14.31
C LYS A 2 -3.00 1.64 -13.94
N LYS A 3 -2.41 2.74 -14.42
CA LYS A 3 -1.00 3.08 -14.17
C LYS A 3 -0.85 3.39 -12.67
N LEU A 4 -0.08 2.61 -11.93
CA LEU A 4 0.18 2.88 -10.51
C LEU A 4 0.80 4.27 -10.36
N ASN A 5 0.23 5.06 -9.45
CA ASN A 5 0.79 6.37 -9.10
C ASN A 5 2.15 6.20 -8.39
N ILE A 6 3.01 7.21 -8.42
CA ILE A 6 4.33 7.21 -7.78
C ILE A 6 4.20 6.83 -6.31
N GLN A 7 3.20 7.35 -5.61
CA GLN A 7 2.92 7.01 -4.21
C GLN A 7 2.61 5.52 -4.00
N GLN A 8 1.77 4.92 -4.86
CA GLN A 8 1.46 3.48 -4.79
C GLN A 8 2.71 2.62 -5.04
N LYS A 9 3.60 3.04 -5.95
CA LYS A 9 4.87 2.34 -6.17
C LYS A 9 5.79 2.40 -4.96
N VAL A 10 5.87 3.55 -4.29
CA VAL A 10 6.67 3.71 -3.07
C VAL A 10 6.12 2.84 -1.94
N ILE A 11 4.80 2.85 -1.74
CA ILE A 11 4.14 2.01 -0.73
C ILE A 11 4.36 0.52 -1.02
N LEU A 12 4.25 0.11 -2.29
CA LEU A 12 4.52 -1.27 -2.71
C LEU A 12 5.97 -1.68 -2.45
N GLY A 13 6.93 -0.79 -2.76
CA GLY A 13 8.35 -1.03 -2.50
C GLY A 13 8.67 -1.15 -1.01
N ALA A 14 8.10 -0.26 -0.18
CA ALA A 14 8.25 -0.33 1.27
C ALA A 14 7.62 -1.60 1.86
N GLY A 15 6.44 -2.00 1.35
CA GLY A 15 5.78 -3.24 1.73
C GLY A 15 6.62 -4.48 1.43
N LEU A 16 7.18 -4.57 0.22
CA LEU A 16 8.07 -5.66 -0.17
C LEU A 16 9.33 -5.73 0.70
N LEU A 17 9.95 -4.59 1.00
CA LEU A 17 11.12 -4.55 1.89
C LEU A 17 10.79 -5.05 3.29
N ALA A 18 9.65 -4.65 3.86
CA ALA A 18 9.21 -5.12 5.17
C ALA A 18 8.92 -6.63 5.19
N VAL A 19 8.33 -7.18 4.13
CA VAL A 19 8.16 -8.64 3.98
C VAL A 19 9.51 -9.36 3.94
N LEU A 20 10.46 -8.85 3.16
CA LEU A 20 11.81 -9.43 3.09
C LEU A 20 12.53 -9.40 4.43
N ILE A 21 12.40 -8.32 5.20
CA ILE A 21 12.95 -8.21 6.56
C ILE A 21 12.30 -9.23 7.48
N GLY A 22 10.99 -9.44 7.41
CA GLY A 22 10.30 -10.47 8.19
C GLY A 22 10.73 -11.90 7.83
N ILE A 23 10.91 -12.19 6.54
CA ILE A 23 11.42 -13.50 6.10
C ILE A 23 12.87 -13.69 6.56
N PHE A 24 13.70 -12.66 6.43
CA PHE A 24 15.09 -12.67 6.90
C PHE A 24 15.15 -12.92 8.41
N GLY A 25 14.36 -12.19 9.21
CA GLY A 25 14.28 -12.38 10.66
C GLY A 25 13.87 -13.80 11.04
N LYS A 26 12.92 -14.41 10.31
CA LYS A 26 12.54 -15.81 10.51
C LYS A 26 13.70 -16.78 10.26
N ILE A 27 14.47 -16.57 9.18
CA ILE A 27 15.63 -17.43 8.84
C ILE A 27 16.79 -17.21 9.82
N SER A 28 16.98 -15.98 10.30
CA SER A 28 17.98 -15.60 11.30
C SER A 28 17.62 -16.00 12.74
N GLY A 29 16.45 -16.62 12.96
CA GLY A 29 16.03 -17.09 14.28
C GLY A 29 15.57 -15.98 15.23
N TRP A 30 15.09 -14.85 14.71
CA TRP A 30 14.46 -13.82 15.54
C TRP A 30 13.23 -14.39 16.25
N GLU A 31 12.92 -13.88 17.44
CA GLU A 31 11.67 -14.24 18.12
C GLU A 31 10.48 -13.85 17.24
N TYR A 32 9.39 -14.62 17.39
CA TYR A 32 8.19 -14.48 16.57
C TYR A 32 7.71 -13.03 16.50
N ASP A 33 7.64 -12.37 17.65
CA ASP A 33 7.11 -11.00 17.77
C ASP A 33 7.92 -9.98 16.97
N TYR A 34 9.23 -10.21 16.75
CA TYR A 34 10.08 -9.28 16.01
C TYR A 34 10.00 -9.44 14.50
N TYR A 35 9.88 -10.66 13.98
CA TYR A 35 9.80 -10.87 12.54
C TYR A 35 8.35 -10.87 12.02
N PHE A 36 7.38 -11.19 12.86
CA PHE A 36 5.96 -11.21 12.51
C PHE A 36 5.43 -9.82 12.17
N VAL A 37 5.79 -8.81 12.97
CA VAL A 37 5.35 -7.42 12.77
C VAL A 37 5.75 -6.86 11.39
N PRO A 38 7.04 -6.84 10.99
CA PRO A 38 7.44 -6.36 9.67
C PRO A 38 6.85 -7.21 8.53
N PHE A 39 6.67 -8.52 8.75
CA PHE A 39 6.06 -9.39 7.75
C PHE A 39 4.60 -9.02 7.46
N TYR A 40 3.75 -8.93 8.49
CA TYR A 40 2.33 -8.62 8.33
C TYR A 40 2.08 -7.18 7.91
N THR A 41 2.85 -6.23 8.44
CA THR A 41 2.77 -4.83 8.00
C THR A 41 3.19 -4.69 6.54
N GLY A 42 4.24 -5.39 6.11
CA GLY A 42 4.69 -5.42 4.71
C GLY A 42 3.64 -6.01 3.75
N ILE A 43 3.01 -7.13 4.13
CA ILE A 43 1.90 -7.72 3.36
C ILE A 43 0.74 -6.73 3.24
N SER A 44 0.35 -6.10 4.35
CA SER A 44 -0.76 -5.14 4.40
C SER A 44 -0.49 -3.92 3.51
N LEU A 45 0.72 -3.36 3.57
CA LEU A 45 1.12 -2.24 2.72
C LEU A 45 1.16 -2.62 1.24
N SER A 46 1.66 -3.82 0.95
CA SER A 46 1.67 -4.35 -0.41
C SER A 46 0.26 -4.48 -0.97
N TRP A 47 -0.69 -4.96 -0.16
CA TRP A 47 -2.11 -5.02 -0.52
C TRP A 47 -2.72 -3.63 -0.74
N ILE A 48 -2.45 -2.67 0.17
CA ILE A 48 -2.95 -1.30 0.09
C ILE A 48 -2.48 -0.58 -1.17
N ALA A 49 -1.27 -0.87 -1.65
CA ALA A 49 -0.76 -0.28 -2.89
C ALA A 49 -1.62 -0.63 -4.13
N PHE A 50 -2.35 -1.74 -4.10
CA PHE A 50 -3.26 -2.15 -5.18
C PHE A 50 -4.69 -1.64 -4.99
N LEU A 51 -5.03 -1.08 -3.82
CA LEU A 51 -6.32 -0.41 -3.67
C LEU A 51 -6.38 0.79 -4.62
N ASP A 52 -7.46 0.83 -5.39
CA ASP A 52 -7.74 1.92 -6.32
C ASP A 52 -7.94 3.20 -5.49
N THR A 53 -6.94 4.09 -5.50
CA THR A 53 -7.11 5.45 -5.00
C THR A 53 -7.96 6.21 -6.01
N SER A 54 -9.27 5.93 -6.00
CA SER A 54 -10.23 6.70 -6.78
C SER A 54 -10.35 8.07 -6.13
N SER A 55 -9.51 9.01 -6.58
CA SER A 55 -9.63 10.44 -6.28
C SER A 55 -10.83 11.09 -6.97
N LYS A 56 -11.79 10.30 -7.47
CA LYS A 56 -13.14 10.81 -7.73
C LYS A 56 -13.87 10.90 -6.40
N CYS A 57 -13.47 11.87 -5.59
CA CYS A 57 -14.42 12.51 -4.71
C CYS A 57 -15.50 13.10 -5.64
N CYS A 58 -16.56 12.35 -5.87
CA CYS A 58 -17.80 12.89 -6.36
C CYS A 58 -18.20 13.92 -5.31
N ASN A 59 -17.87 15.19 -5.53
CA ASN A 59 -18.40 16.25 -4.69
C ASN A 59 -19.87 16.42 -5.11
N PRO A 60 -20.85 15.87 -4.36
CA PRO A 60 -22.26 15.98 -4.75
C PRO A 60 -22.72 17.44 -4.78
N PHE A 61 -21.93 18.37 -4.22
CA PHE A 61 -22.18 19.80 -4.19
C PHE A 61 -21.50 20.61 -5.30
N LYS A 62 -20.69 19.99 -6.18
CA LYS A 62 -20.07 20.73 -7.30
C LYS A 62 -21.08 20.91 -8.43
N LYS A 63 -21.84 22.01 -8.39
CA LYS A 63 -22.70 22.45 -9.50
C LYS A 63 -21.86 22.51 -10.78
N VAL A 64 -22.06 21.54 -11.67
CA VAL A 64 -21.57 21.62 -13.05
C VAL A 64 -22.32 22.79 -13.68
N LYS A 65 -21.66 23.94 -13.85
CA LYS A 65 -22.19 25.01 -14.70
C LYS A 65 -22.22 24.47 -16.12
N ARG A 66 -23.39 24.00 -16.57
CA ARG A 66 -23.69 23.93 -18.01
C ARG A 66 -23.63 25.38 -18.51
N LYS A 67 -22.62 25.71 -19.32
CA LYS A 67 -22.74 26.85 -20.22
C LYS A 67 -23.71 26.39 -21.32
N ALA A 68 -24.84 27.08 -21.40
CA ALA A 68 -25.75 27.02 -22.54
C ALA A 68 -25.10 27.71 -23.75
#